data_AF-A0AAW9KR80-F1
#
_entry.id   AF-A0AAW9KR80-F1
#
_cell.length_a   1.000
_cell.length_b   1.000
_cell.length_c   1.000
_cell.angle_alpha   90.00
_cell.angle_beta   90.00
_cell.angle_gamma   90.00
#
_symmetry.space_group_name_H-M   'P 1'
#
loop_
_entity.id
_entity.type
_entity.pdbx_description
1 polymer ?
#
loop_
_entity_poly.entity_id
_entity_poly.type
_entity_poly.pdbx_seq_one_letter_code
_entity_poly.pdbx_strand_id
1 'polypeptide(L)'
;ERPINTANKEVLITLGGSEQKILKEIVKILENKNVNLHIISPYTPKNPPKNTHYYSPLNPLEFSSLMKSCACAISAAGQTLYELALSQTPSLILP
;
A
#
# COMPACT_ATOMS: atom_id res chain seq x y z
N GLU A 1 -11.65 0.15 -18.86
CA GLU A 1 -11.64 -0.95 -17.88
C GLU A 1 -10.20 -1.28 -17.52
N ARG A 2 -9.91 -1.57 -16.26
CA ARG A 2 -8.58 -2.02 -15.80
C ARG A 2 -8.70 -3.49 -15.37
N PRO A 3 -8.26 -4.46 -16.18
CA PRO A 3 -8.36 -5.87 -15.82
C PRO A 3 -7.44 -6.21 -14.64
N ILE A 4 -7.84 -7.17 -13.81
CA ILE A 4 -7.01 -7.64 -12.69
C ILE A 4 -5.77 -8.34 -13.28
N ASN A 5 -4.60 -7.77 -13.05
CA ASN A 5 -3.32 -8.37 -13.44
C ASN A 5 -2.81 -9.29 -12.33
N THR A 6 -3.04 -10.59 -12.47
CA THR A 6 -2.63 -11.61 -11.48
C THR A 6 -1.12 -11.85 -11.41
N ALA A 7 -0.35 -11.38 -12.39
CA ALA A 7 1.11 -11.45 -12.37
C ALA A 7 1.77 -10.26 -11.64
N ASN A 8 1.00 -9.19 -11.40
CA ASN A 8 1.48 -8.03 -10.66
C ASN A 8 1.59 -8.35 -9.16
N LYS A 9 2.79 -8.13 -8.61
CA LYS A 9 3.15 -8.45 -7.22
C LYS A 9 3.29 -7.21 -6.33
N GLU A 10 2.98 -6.03 -6.87
CA GLU A 10 3.07 -4.75 -6.18
C GLU A 10 1.81 -4.53 -5.32
N VAL A 11 1.99 -4.32 -4.01
CA VAL A 11 0.92 -4.11 -3.03
C VAL A 11 1.14 -2.77 -2.33
N LEU A 12 0.14 -1.89 -2.39
CA LEU A 12 0.14 -0.63 -1.65
C LEU A 12 -0.40 -0.86 -0.23
N ILE A 13 0.25 -0.29 0.78
CA ILE A 13 -0.25 -0.23 2.16
C ILE A 13 -0.34 1.24 2.58
N THR A 14 -1.55 1.69 2.90
CA THR A 14 -1.83 3.07 3.34
C THR A 14 -2.88 3.07 4.46
N LEU A 15 -2.38 3.04 5.69
CA LEU A 15 -3.19 2.89 6.92
C LEU A 15 -3.30 4.21 7.71
N GLY A 16 -2.90 5.33 7.11
CA GLY A 16 -2.77 6.60 7.82
C GLY A 16 -1.54 6.64 8.74
N GLY A 17 -1.49 7.65 9.62
CA GLY A 17 -0.30 7.94 10.45
C GLY A 17 -0.21 7.14 11.75
N SER A 18 -1.32 6.61 12.28
CA SER A 18 -1.40 6.06 13.64
C SER A 18 -1.22 4.54 13.74
N GLU A 19 -1.49 3.79 12.67
CA GLU A 19 -1.70 2.33 12.75
C GLU A 19 -0.42 1.49 12.63
N GLN A 20 0.57 1.76 13.48
CA GLN A 20 1.88 1.09 13.44
C GLN A 20 1.83 -0.40 13.86
N LYS A 21 0.87 -0.80 14.70
CA LYS A 21 0.72 -2.21 15.13
C LYS A 21 0.19 -3.07 13.98
N ILE A 22 -0.91 -2.64 13.37
CA ILE A 22 -1.54 -3.30 12.24
C ILE A 22 -0.58 -3.38 11.05
N LEU A 23 0.15 -2.29 10.78
CA LEU A 23 1.19 -2.28 9.73
C LEU A 23 2.22 -3.40 9.92
N LYS A 24 2.74 -3.57 11.15
CA LYS A 24 3.72 -4.61 11.45
C LYS A 24 3.16 -6.02 11.22
N GLU A 25 1.91 -6.26 11.59
CA GLU A 25 1.25 -7.55 11.38
C GLU A 25 1.04 -7.85 9.90
N ILE A 26 0.55 -6.88 9.13
CA ILE A 26 0.38 -7.03 7.67
C ILE A 26 1.72 -7.33 7.01
N VAL A 27 2.76 -6.56 7.32
CA VAL A 27 4.09 -6.75 6.73
C VAL A 27 4.63 -8.14 7.09
N LYS A 28 4.48 -8.60 8.34
CA LYS A 28 4.89 -9.95 8.76
C LYS A 28 4.14 -11.07 8.02
N ILE A 29 2.85 -10.88 7.73
CA ILE A 29 2.07 -11.87 6.96
C ILE A 29 2.55 -11.94 5.51
N LEU A 30 2.92 -10.79 4.93
CA LEU A 30 3.22 -10.65 3.52
C LEU A 30 4.72 -10.80 3.14
N GLU A 31 5.65 -10.62 4.08
CA GLU A 31 7.11 -10.63 3.81
C GLU A 31 7.60 -11.92 3.12
N ASN A 32 6.92 -13.05 3.35
CA ASN A 32 7.27 -14.36 2.78
C ASN A 32 6.40 -14.76 1.58
N LYS A 33 5.59 -13.85 1.04
CA LYS A 33 4.64 -14.13 -0.05
C LYS A 33 5.15 -13.74 -1.44
N ASN A 34 6.43 -13.39 -1.58
CA ASN A 34 7.04 -12.95 -2.84
C ASN A 34 6.25 -11.79 -3.49
N VAL A 35 5.88 -10.82 -2.67
CA VAL A 35 5.24 -9.56 -3.06
C VAL A 35 6.17 -8.39 -2.75
N ASN A 36 5.98 -7.30 -3.47
CA ASN A 36 6.66 -6.04 -3.23
C ASN A 36 5.69 -5.10 -2.51
N LEU A 37 6.09 -4.60 -1.36
CA LEU A 37 5.25 -3.81 -0.47
C LEU A 37 5.63 -2.34 -0.57
N HIS A 38 4.70 -1.51 -0.99
CA HIS A 38 4.83 -0.05 -1.01
C HIS A 38 4.06 0.54 0.17
N ILE A 39 4.75 1.10 1.14
CA ILE A 39 4.17 1.54 2.41
C ILE A 39 4.22 3.06 2.50
N ILE A 40 3.06 3.71 2.57
CA ILE A 40 2.97 5.13 2.92
C ILE A 40 2.95 5.24 4.45
N SER A 41 4.02 5.75 5.04
CA SER A 41 4.09 5.94 6.49
C SER A 41 5.05 7.08 6.84
N PRO A 42 4.75 7.91 7.85
CA PRO A 42 5.70 8.88 8.38
C PRO A 42 6.89 8.21 9.09
N TYR A 43 6.81 6.90 9.37
CA TYR A 43 7.84 6.15 10.06
C TYR A 43 8.44 5.09 9.14
N THR A 44 9.75 5.16 8.95
CA THR A 44 10.54 4.13 8.28
C THR A 44 11.36 3.37 9.32
N PRO A 45 11.21 2.04 9.44
CA PRO A 45 12.05 1.25 10.34
C PRO A 45 13.50 1.26 9.86
N LYS A 46 14.47 1.18 10.80
CA LYS A 46 15.91 1.14 10.46
C LYS A 46 16.27 -0.05 9.57
N ASN A 47 15.64 -1.19 9.81
CA ASN A 47 15.81 -2.42 9.04
C ASN A 47 14.45 -2.81 8.46
N PRO A 48 14.03 -2.25 7.32
CA PRO A 48 12.81 -2.67 6.66
C PRO A 48 12.94 -4.12 6.20
N PRO A 49 11.85 -4.90 6.20
CA PRO A 49 11.84 -6.25 5.62
C PRO A 49 12.28 -6.27 4.15
N LYS A 50 12.51 -7.46 3.60
CA LYS A 50 12.83 -7.59 2.18
C LYS A 50 11.65 -7.15 1.33
N ASN A 51 11.94 -6.58 0.16
CA ASN A 51 10.94 -6.12 -0.81
C ASN A 51 9.93 -5.11 -0.24
N THR A 52 10.33 -4.32 0.77
CA THR A 52 9.53 -3.22 1.31
C THR A 52 10.13 -1.88 0.94
N HIS A 53 9.29 -0.99 0.42
CA HIS A 53 9.62 0.39 0.07
C HIS A 53 8.76 1.33 0.92
N TYR A 54 9.39 2.12 1.77
CA TYR A 54 8.72 3.12 2.60
C TYR A 54 8.76 4.48 1.91
N TYR A 55 7.62 5.15 1.88
CA TYR A 55 7.47 6.49 1.34
C TYR A 55 6.98 7.43 2.45
N SER A 56 7.69 8.55 2.58
CA SER A 56 7.13 9.76 3.18
C SER A 56 5.93 10.25 2.35
N PRO A 57 5.10 11.18 2.86
CA PRO A 57 3.96 11.70 2.11
C PRO A 57 4.37 12.13 0.70
N LEU A 58 3.82 11.41 -0.30
CA LEU A 58 4.03 11.66 -1.70
C LEU A 58 3.16 12.82 -2.15
N ASN A 59 3.56 13.54 -3.20
CA ASN A 59 2.65 14.48 -3.82
C ASN A 59 1.49 13.72 -4.51
N PRO A 60 0.34 14.36 -4.78
CA PRO A 60 -0.83 13.67 -5.31
C PRO A 60 -0.59 12.92 -6.64
N LEU A 61 0.29 13.43 -7.51
CA LEU A 61 0.60 12.79 -8.80
C LEU A 61 1.43 11.52 -8.61
N GLU A 62 2.46 11.59 -7.76
CA GLU A 62 3.28 10.43 -7.38
C GLU A 62 2.42 9.36 -6.72
N PHE A 63 1.52 9.76 -5.81
CA PHE A 63 0.65 8.83 -5.11
C PHE A 63 -0.35 8.16 -6.05
N SER A 64 -0.95 8.91 -6.97
CA SER A 64 -1.85 8.36 -8.00
C SER A 64 -1.11 7.38 -8.93
N SER A 65 0.13 7.71 -9.31
CA SER A 65 0.97 6.82 -10.12
C SER A 65 1.24 5.50 -9.39
N LEU A 66 1.60 5.56 -8.10
CA LEU A 66 1.85 4.39 -7.26
C LEU A 66 0.59 3.52 -7.08
N MET A 67 -0.58 4.12 -6.87
CA MET A 67 -1.83 3.36 -6.82
C MET A 67 -2.08 2.59 -8.12
N LYS A 68 -1.83 3.23 -9.26
CA LYS A 68 -2.03 2.63 -10.59
C LYS A 68 -0.98 1.59 -10.96
N SER A 69 0.19 1.59 -10.33
CA SER A 69 1.18 0.54 -10.52
C SER A 69 0.89 -0.69 -9.66
N CYS A 70 0.18 -0.54 -8.54
CA CYS A 70 -0.12 -1.65 -7.63
C CYS A 70 -1.26 -2.56 -8.12
N ALA A 71 -1.15 -3.86 -7.82
CA ALA A 71 -2.18 -4.85 -8.08
C ALA A 71 -3.39 -4.64 -7.15
N CYS A 72 -3.12 -4.31 -5.89
CA CYS A 72 -4.13 -3.96 -4.90
C CYS A 72 -3.57 -3.00 -3.84
N ALA A 73 -4.47 -2.45 -3.03
CA ALA A 73 -4.14 -1.67 -1.85
C ALA A 73 -4.75 -2.31 -0.58
N ILE A 74 -4.05 -2.18 0.55
CA ILE A 74 -4.57 -2.44 1.90
C ILE A 74 -4.68 -1.07 2.58
N SER A 75 -5.89 -0.70 3.00
CA SER A 75 -6.14 0.65 3.49
C SER A 75 -7.13 0.70 4.65
N ALA A 76 -7.03 1.76 5.46
CA ALA A 76 -8.01 2.13 6.48
C ALA A 76 -9.18 2.98 5.95
N ALA A 77 -9.34 3.12 4.61
CA ALA A 77 -10.45 3.81 3.94
C ALA A 77 -10.72 5.28 4.36
N GLY A 78 -9.77 5.95 5.01
CA GLY A 78 -9.89 7.37 5.36
C GLY A 78 -9.91 8.30 4.15
N GLN A 79 -9.17 9.40 4.20
CA GLN A 79 -9.16 10.39 3.11
C GLN A 79 -8.82 9.75 1.74
N THR A 80 -7.95 8.75 1.73
CA THR A 80 -7.45 8.01 0.56
C THR A 80 -8.50 7.14 -0.18
N LEU A 81 -9.70 6.92 0.37
CA LEU A 81 -10.68 6.00 -0.22
C LEU A 81 -11.13 6.45 -1.62
N TYR A 82 -11.34 7.74 -1.80
CA TYR A 82 -11.79 8.28 -3.09
C TYR A 82 -10.70 8.18 -4.16
N GLU A 83 -9.44 8.40 -3.80
CA GLU A 83 -8.29 8.24 -4.69
C GLU A 83 -8.11 6.78 -5.13
N LEU A 84 -8.32 5.82 -4.22
CA LEU A 84 -8.30 4.39 -4.55
C LEU A 84 -9.43 4.00 -5.52
N ALA A 85 -10.62 4.54 -5.31
CA ALA A 85 -11.76 4.34 -6.22
C ALA A 85 -11.49 4.94 -7.61
N LEU A 86 -11.00 6.19 -7.65
CA LEU A 86 -10.69 6.90 -8.91
C LEU A 86 -9.53 6.26 -9.69
N SER A 87 -8.54 5.71 -8.98
CA SER A 87 -7.43 4.97 -9.60
C SER A 87 -7.80 3.55 -10.04
N GLN A 88 -9.04 3.12 -9.75
CA GLN A 88 -9.52 1.76 -10.01
C GLN A 88 -8.57 0.71 -9.42
N THR A 89 -8.01 0.98 -8.24
CA THR A 89 -7.10 0.07 -7.55
C THR A 89 -7.90 -0.82 -6.61
N PRO A 90 -7.97 -2.14 -6.87
CA PRO A 90 -8.64 -3.09 -5.97
C PRO A 90 -8.14 -2.92 -4.54
N SER A 91 -9.05 -2.78 -3.57
CA SER A 91 -8.67 -2.40 -2.21
C SER A 91 -9.29 -3.34 -1.18
N LEU A 92 -8.45 -3.84 -0.27
CA LEU A 92 -8.88 -4.49 0.97
C LEU A 92 -8.93 -3.42 2.07
N ILE A 93 -10.14 -3.16 2.58
CA ILE A 93 -10.33 -2.21 3.67
C ILE A 93 -10.28 -2.94 5.01
N LEU A 94 -9.42 -2.46 5.91
CA LEU A 94 -9.34 -2.93 7.29
C LEU A 94 -9.94 -1.83 8.20
N PRO A 95 -11.09 -2.06 8.83
CA PRO A 95 -11.74 -1.08 9.71
C PRO A 95 -11.02 -0.91 11.05
#